data_AF-A0A522TYF9-F1
#
_entry.id   AF-A0A522TYF9-F1
#
_cell.length_a   1.000
_cell.length_b   1.000
_cell.length_c   1.000
_cell.angle_alpha   90.00
_cell.angle_beta   90.00
_cell.angle_gamma   90.00
#
_symmetry.space_group_name_H-M   'P 1'
#
loop_
_entity.id
_entity.type
_entity.pdbx_description
1 polymer ?
#
loop_
_entity_poly.entity_id
_entity_poly.type
_entity_poly.pdbx_seq_one_letter_code
_entity_poly.pdbx_strand_id
1 'polypeptide(L)' 'MKAVIRNEFAMVEVFVDEYSSMPTLIVRDLRSGRRVELDALELEAFTHAEHRQLSSFADPSQLA' A
#
# COMPACT_ATOMS: atom_id res chain seq x y z
N MET A 1 -4.40 -14.12 3.39
CA MET A 1 -4.51 -13.58 4.78
C MET A 1 -4.78 -12.08 4.71
N LYS A 2 -5.58 -11.51 5.62
CA LYS A 2 -5.83 -10.06 5.68
C LYS A 2 -5.17 -9.46 6.92
N ALA A 3 -4.48 -8.34 6.77
CA ALA A 3 -3.89 -7.57 7.84
C ALA A 3 -4.47 -6.16 7.86
N VAL A 4 -4.68 -5.60 9.04
CA VAL A 4 -5.04 -4.18 9.20
C VAL A 4 -3.84 -3.45 9.77
N ILE A 5 -3.38 -2.42 9.06
CA ILE A 5 -2.25 -1.57 9.46
C ILE A 5 -2.82 -0.20 9.80
N ARG A 6 -2.41 0.35 10.94
CA ARG A 6 -2.88 1.65 11.43
C ARG A 6 -1.73 2.46 11.99
N ASN A 7 -1.74 3.75 11.71
CA ASN A 7 -0.97 4.77 12.41
C ASN A 7 -1.84 6.02 12.67
N GLU A 8 -1.22 7.12 13.05
CA GLU A 8 -1.87 8.41 13.31
C GLU A 8 -2.39 9.11 12.03
N PHE A 9 -1.97 8.65 10.84
CA PHE A 9 -2.31 9.26 9.55
C PHE A 9 -3.30 8.44 8.73
N ALA A 10 -3.28 7.10 8.86
CA ALA A 10 -4.05 6.19 8.02
C ALA A 10 -4.43 4.88 8.74
N MET A 11 -5.48 4.25 8.22
CA MET A 11 -5.89 2.89 8.59
C MET A 11 -6.24 2.12 7.32
N VAL A 12 -5.43 1.12 6.98
CA VAL A 12 -5.55 0.36 5.72
C VAL A 12 -5.72 -1.12 5.98
N GLU A 13 -6.55 -1.78 5.18
CA GLU A 13 -6.59 -3.24 5.04
C GLU A 13 -5.63 -3.65 3.91
N VAL A 14 -4.75 -4.61 4.19
CA VAL A 14 -3.79 -5.17 3.24
C VAL A 14 -4.02 -6.67 3.11
N PHE A 15 -4.17 -7.16 1.88
CA PHE A 15 -4.36 -8.58 1.62
C PHE A 15 -3.93 -8.95 0.21
N VAL A 16 -3.60 -10.22 -0.01
CA VAL A 16 -3.36 -10.75 -1.36
C VAL A 16 -4.67 -11.34 -1.87
N ASP A 17 -5.07 -10.96 -3.07
CA ASP A 17 -6.06 -11.70 -3.85
C ASP A 17 -5.35 -12.79 -4.64
N GLU A 18 -5.66 -14.04 -4.31
CA GLU A 18 -5.11 -15.25 -4.96
C GLU A 18 -6.11 -15.91 -5.91
N TYR A 19 -7.35 -15.41 -5.99
CA TYR A 19 -8.42 -15.99 -6.81
C TYR A 19 -8.50 -15.36 -8.20
N SER A 20 -7.87 -14.21 -8.39
CA SER A 20 -7.63 -13.61 -9.70
C SER A 20 -6.64 -14.43 -10.53
N SER A 21 -6.62 -14.22 -11.85
CA SER A 21 -5.68 -14.88 -12.77
C SER A 21 -4.21 -14.61 -12.45
N MET A 22 -3.93 -13.57 -11.68
CA MET A 22 -2.61 -13.19 -11.20
C MET A 22 -2.72 -12.79 -9.73
N PRO A 23 -1.84 -13.29 -8.84
CA PRO A 23 -1.80 -12.86 -7.45
C PRO A 23 -1.49 -11.35 -7.35
N THR A 24 -2.31 -10.62 -6.59
CA THR A 24 -2.22 -9.16 -6.49
C THR A 24 -2.30 -8.72 -5.04
N LEU A 25 -1.41 -7.83 -4.60
CA LEU A 25 -1.53 -7.20 -3.28
C LEU A 25 -2.53 -6.05 -3.38
N ILE A 26 -3.55 -6.08 -2.52
CA ILE A 26 -4.57 -5.05 -2.41
C ILE A 26 -4.34 -4.27 -1.12
N VAL A 27 -4.26 -2.96 -1.24
CA VAL A 27 -4.26 -2.02 -0.10
C VAL A 27 -5.51 -1.16 -0.19
N ARG A 28 -6.37 -1.23 0.82
CA ARG A 28 -7.62 -0.47 0.91
C ARG A 28 -7.61 0.46 2.09
N ASP A 29 -7.74 1.76 1.84
CA ASP A 29 -8.01 2.75 2.88
C ASP A 29 -9.41 2.54 3.45
N LEU A 30 -9.48 2.29 4.76
CA LEU A 30 -10.73 2.03 5.46
C LEU A 30 -11.53 3.30 5.75
N ARG A 31 -10.93 4.49 5.64
CA ARG A 31 -11.62 5.76 5.78
C ARG A 31 -12.29 6.20 4.49
N SER A 32 -11.54 6.23 3.38
CA SER A 32 -12.05 6.72 2.09
C SER A 32 -12.64 5.62 1.21
N GLY A 33 -12.36 4.35 1.49
CA GLY A 33 -12.73 3.21 0.64
C GLY A 33 -11.88 3.08 -0.62
N ARG A 34 -10.95 4.02 -0.87
CA ARG A 34 -10.01 3.94 -2.00
C ARG A 34 -9.12 2.72 -1.86
N ARG A 35 -8.79 2.10 -2.98
CA ARG A 35 -7.88 0.96 -3.03
C ARG A 35 -6.84 1.12 -4.13
N VAL A 36 -5.69 0.50 -3.91
CA VAL A 36 -4.68 0.26 -4.92
C VAL A 36 -4.43 -1.24 -5.00
N GLU A 37 -4.14 -1.70 -6.21
CA GLU A 37 -3.84 -3.08 -6.56
C GLU A 37 -2.41 -3.06 -7.10
N LEU A 38 -1.54 -3.91 -6.55
CA LEU A 38 -0.13 -3.99 -6.89
C LEU A 38 0.19 -5.40 -7.36
N ASP A 39 0.67 -5.52 -8.59
CA ASP A 39 1.13 -6.80 -9.12
C ASP A 39 2.56 -7.15 -8.66
N ALA A 40 3.03 -8.33 -9.06
CA ALA A 40 4.36 -8.81 -8.67
C ALA A 40 5.51 -7.89 -9.14
N LEU A 41 5.39 -7.26 -10.32
CA LEU A 41 6.42 -6.40 -10.88
C LEU A 41 6.45 -5.04 -10.16
N GLU A 42 5.28 -4.49 -9.86
CA GLU A 42 5.16 -3.27 -9.07
C GLU A 42 5.70 -3.47 -7.65
N LEU A 43 5.44 -4.63 -7.03
CA LEU A 43 6.00 -4.99 -5.73
C LEU A 43 7.53 -5.17 -5.77
N GLU A 44 8.06 -5.79 -6.82
CA GLU A 44 9.52 -5.91 -7.01
C GLU A 44 10.17 -4.52 -7.05
N ALA A 45 9.58 -3.57 -7.76
CA ALA A 45 10.09 -2.20 -7.83
C ALA A 45 10.19 -1.53 -6.45
N PHE A 46 9.25 -1.80 -5.53
CA PHE A 46 9.33 -1.29 -4.15
C PHE A 46 10.53 -1.85 -3.37
N THR A 47 10.99 -3.06 -3.67
CA THR A 47 12.17 -3.64 -3.00
C THR A 47 13.48 -2.96 -3.42
N HIS A 48 13.47 -2.29 -4.58
CA HIS A 48 14.59 -1.52 -5.10
C HIS A 48 14.51 -0.03 -4.79
N ALA A 49 13.39 0.44 -4.21
CA ALA A 49 13.20 1.84 -3.88
C ALA A 49 14.08 2.24 -2.68
N GLU A 50 14.86 3.31 -2.84
CA GLU A 50 15.57 3.92 -1.73
C GLU A 50 14.60 4.68 -0.81
N HIS A 51 14.92 4.74 0.48
CA HIS A 51 14.09 5.44 1.48
C HIS A 51 13.76 6.90 1.08
N ARG A 52 14.72 7.62 0.48
CA ARG A 52 14.52 9.00 0.00
C ARG A 52 13.44 9.14 -1.09
N GLN A 53 13.15 8.06 -1.81
CA GLN A 53 12.13 8.06 -2.86
C GLN A 53 10.73 7.87 -2.28
N LEU A 54 10.64 7.37 -1.04
CA LEU A 54 9.39 7.10 -0.34
C LEU A 54 9.09 8.13 0.76
N SER A 55 10.05 8.99 1.11
CA SER A 55 9.93 9.90 2.25
C SER A 55 8.77 10.89 2.14
N SER A 56 8.39 11.31 0.93
CA SER A 56 7.25 12.20 0.71
C SER A 56 5.90 11.57 1.08
N PHE A 57 5.81 10.24 1.09
CA PHE A 57 4.60 9.53 1.54
C PHE A 57 4.58 9.31 3.06
N ALA A 58 5.73 9.45 3.72
CA ALA A 58 5.89 9.26 5.15
C ALA A 58 5.89 10.58 5.94
N ASP A 59 6.04 11.73 5.27
CA ASP A 59 6.00 13.06 5.87
C ASP A 59 4.67 13.78 5.55
N PRO A 60 3.68 13.69 6.44
CA PRO A 60 2.38 14.33 6.25
C PRO A 60 2.43 15.86 6.37
N SER A 61 3.54 16.44 6.84
CA SER A 61 3.70 17.90 6.85
C SER A 61 3.87 18.48 5.45
N GLN A 62 4.23 17.65 4.45
CA GLN A 62 4.35 18.05 3.05
C GLN A 62 2.99 18.16 2.31
N LEU A 63 1.89 17.75 2.95
CA LEU A 63 0.54 17.85 2.38
C LEU A 63 -0.19 19.16 2.78
N ALA A 64 0.51 20.07 3.46
CA ALA A 64 -0.01 21.35 3.96
C ALA A 64 0.07 22.49 2.92
#